data_AF-A0A6H1LDA6-F1
#
_entry.id   AF-A0A6H1LDA6-F1
#
_cell.length_a   1.000
_cell.length_b   1.000
_cell.length_c   1.000
_cell.angle_alpha   90.00
_cell.angle_beta   90.00
_cell.angle_gamma   90.00
#
_symmetry.space_group_name_H-M   'P 1'
#
loop_
_entity.id
_entity.type
_entity.pdbx_description
1 polymer ?
#
loop_
_entity_poly.entity_id
_entity_poly.type
_entity_poly.pdbx_seq_one_letter_code
_entity_poly.pdbx_strand_id
1 'polypeptide(L)'
;MHNWPLLPGDPAEVSWYNEGAAEYYSLTLTHRSGIIDDDTFLEMLNKRAHGYYSNPLQTLTNEKAAELYWKDWRAQRIPYGRGLFYLIDTDHKIRKASDGRRSIDNLVLELLDRQRAGQDAAAKEWVELVVDELGETGRQDYEAMRGGQWVLPDLDCLGPQFMAHEADIRQLNVAFDYQSFRTQTIAGVVQGGHADKAGVRDGDVIVKGPAPHTLPQEPVKQISLTLQRGSETIDVTYEPLGALVPGRLWKKAH
;
A
#
# COMPACT_ATOMS: atom_id res chain seq x y z
N MET A 1 -13.77 -5.36 -5.74
CA MET A 1 -14.01 -6.79 -5.47
C MET A 1 -14.03 -6.97 -3.96
N HIS A 2 -15.20 -7.16 -3.34
CA HIS A 2 -15.32 -7.53 -1.92
C HIS A 2 -16.02 -8.91 -1.76
N ASN A 3 -15.98 -9.73 -2.81
CA ASN A 3 -16.59 -11.08 -2.85
C ASN A 3 -15.53 -12.20 -2.93
N TRP A 4 -14.25 -11.89 -2.72
CA TRP A 4 -13.20 -12.90 -2.57
C TRP A 4 -13.16 -13.38 -1.11
N PRO A 5 -12.65 -14.58 -0.76
CA PRO A 5 -12.74 -15.10 0.60
C PRO A 5 -12.13 -14.07 1.55
N LEU A 6 -12.91 -13.58 2.51
CA LEU A 6 -12.46 -12.59 3.49
C LEU A 6 -12.09 -13.33 4.75
N LEU A 7 -10.98 -12.99 5.38
CA LEU A 7 -10.69 -13.49 6.72
C LEU A 7 -11.63 -12.80 7.73
N PRO A 8 -12.31 -13.57 8.60
CA PRO A 8 -13.03 -13.02 9.74
C PRO A 8 -12.05 -12.61 10.84
N GLY A 9 -12.33 -11.52 11.55
CA GLY A 9 -11.51 -11.08 12.68
C GLY A 9 -11.51 -9.57 12.88
N ASP A 10 -10.70 -9.12 13.83
CA ASP A 10 -10.47 -7.71 14.10
C ASP A 10 -9.77 -7.04 12.90
N PRO A 11 -10.13 -5.79 12.51
CA PRO A 11 -9.48 -5.10 11.40
C PRO A 11 -7.95 -5.06 11.48
N ALA A 12 -7.35 -4.96 12.68
CA ALA A 12 -5.90 -5.00 12.83
C ALA A 12 -5.30 -6.35 12.39
N GLU A 13 -6.05 -7.45 12.51
CA GLU A 13 -5.58 -8.79 12.17
C GLU A 13 -5.84 -9.14 10.70
N VAL A 14 -6.93 -8.64 10.11
CA VAL A 14 -7.43 -9.15 8.81
C VAL A 14 -7.44 -8.14 7.67
N SER A 15 -7.35 -6.82 7.95
CA SER A 15 -7.49 -5.82 6.87
C SER A 15 -6.39 -5.95 5.83
N TRP A 16 -5.17 -6.35 6.22
CA TRP A 16 -4.08 -6.55 5.26
C TRP A 16 -4.46 -7.62 4.24
N TYR A 17 -5.10 -8.71 4.66
CA TYR A 17 -5.51 -9.77 3.76
C TYR A 17 -6.74 -9.36 2.95
N ASN A 18 -7.77 -8.82 3.61
CA ASN A 18 -9.04 -8.51 2.95
C ASN A 18 -8.86 -7.44 1.87
N GLU A 19 -8.13 -6.37 2.16
CA GLU A 19 -7.81 -5.33 1.18
C GLU A 19 -6.71 -5.78 0.21
N GLY A 20 -5.68 -6.46 0.71
CA GLY A 20 -4.56 -6.94 -0.11
C GLY A 20 -4.95 -8.00 -1.14
N ALA A 21 -5.82 -8.94 -0.77
CA ALA A 21 -6.35 -9.96 -1.68
C ALA A 21 -7.25 -9.32 -2.73
N ALA A 22 -8.09 -8.35 -2.34
CA ALA A 22 -8.88 -7.58 -3.30
C ALA A 22 -7.97 -6.86 -4.31
N GLU A 23 -6.87 -6.23 -3.86
CA GLU A 23 -5.89 -5.60 -4.74
C GLU A 23 -5.17 -6.62 -5.63
N TYR A 24 -4.65 -7.70 -5.04
CA TYR A 24 -3.92 -8.77 -5.75
C TYR A 24 -4.78 -9.35 -6.87
N TYR A 25 -5.98 -9.82 -6.55
CA TYR A 25 -6.85 -10.45 -7.54
C TYR A 25 -7.44 -9.45 -8.54
N SER A 26 -7.55 -8.15 -8.18
CA SER A 26 -7.91 -7.11 -9.16
C SER A 26 -6.89 -6.93 -10.25
N LEU A 27 -5.61 -7.08 -9.92
CA LEU A 27 -4.52 -7.03 -10.89
C LEU A 27 -4.35 -8.35 -11.64
N THR A 28 -4.23 -9.46 -10.90
CA THR A 28 -3.83 -10.73 -11.49
C THR A 28 -4.93 -11.37 -12.31
N LEU A 29 -6.20 -11.33 -11.89
CA LEU A 29 -7.28 -11.94 -12.67
C LEU A 29 -7.58 -11.16 -13.94
N THR A 30 -7.51 -9.83 -13.90
CA THR A 30 -7.74 -9.00 -15.10
C THR A 30 -6.62 -9.19 -16.12
N HIS A 31 -5.37 -9.32 -15.68
CA HIS A 31 -4.24 -9.62 -16.55
C HIS A 31 -4.30 -11.06 -17.09
N ARG A 32 -4.47 -12.06 -16.22
CA ARG A 32 -4.54 -13.49 -16.61
C ARG A 32 -5.71 -13.80 -17.56
N SER A 33 -6.82 -13.06 -17.46
CA SER A 33 -7.96 -13.21 -18.38
C SER A 33 -7.81 -12.42 -19.68
N GLY A 34 -6.75 -11.64 -19.85
CA GLY A 34 -6.51 -10.82 -21.03
C GLY A 34 -7.41 -9.58 -21.13
N ILE A 35 -8.08 -9.19 -20.04
CA ILE A 35 -8.88 -7.95 -19.99
C ILE A 35 -7.97 -6.72 -20.02
N ILE A 36 -6.82 -6.79 -19.35
CA ILE A 36 -5.77 -5.79 -19.41
C ILE A 36 -4.51 -6.39 -20.02
N ASP A 37 -3.77 -5.59 -20.78
CA ASP A 37 -2.48 -5.98 -21.34
C ASP A 37 -1.34 -5.80 -20.34
N ASP A 38 -0.14 -6.21 -20.75
CA ASP A 38 1.08 -6.13 -19.93
C ASP A 38 1.42 -4.70 -19.50
N ASP A 39 1.21 -3.71 -20.38
CA ASP A 39 1.54 -2.32 -20.10
C ASP A 39 0.58 -1.74 -19.04
N THR A 40 -0.71 -2.01 -19.20
CA THR A 40 -1.74 -1.61 -18.23
C THR A 40 -1.52 -2.30 -16.89
N PHE A 41 -1.18 -3.60 -16.88
CA PHE A 41 -0.85 -4.32 -15.65
C PHE A 41 0.35 -3.69 -14.92
N LEU A 42 1.44 -3.39 -15.64
CA LEU A 42 2.63 -2.75 -15.06
C LEU A 42 2.34 -1.33 -14.56
N GLU A 43 1.58 -0.53 -15.30
CA GLU A 43 1.17 0.80 -14.86
C GLU A 43 0.38 0.71 -13.55
N MET A 44 -0.63 -0.16 -13.51
CA MET A 44 -1.48 -0.35 -12.34
C MET A 44 -0.72 -0.89 -11.12
N LEU A 45 0.25 -1.78 -11.33
CA LEU A 45 1.11 -2.32 -10.28
C LEU A 45 2.09 -1.26 -9.76
N ASN A 46 2.79 -0.55 -10.65
CA ASN A 46 3.74 0.50 -10.28
C ASN A 46 3.04 1.67 -9.57
N LYS A 47 1.81 2.00 -9.95
CA LYS A 47 0.99 2.98 -9.23
C LYS A 47 0.75 2.57 -7.78
N ARG A 48 0.37 1.31 -7.54
CA ARG A 48 0.21 0.76 -6.18
C ARG A 48 1.52 0.71 -5.41
N ALA A 49 2.62 0.39 -6.09
CA ALA A 49 3.95 0.39 -5.51
C ALA A 49 4.35 1.79 -5.04
N HIS A 50 4.16 2.79 -5.89
CA HIS A 50 4.36 4.18 -5.49
C HIS A 50 3.52 4.55 -4.29
N GLY A 51 2.22 4.24 -4.29
CA GLY A 51 1.37 4.59 -3.15
C GLY A 51 1.71 3.87 -1.85
N TYR A 52 2.20 2.63 -1.92
CA TYR A 52 2.68 1.88 -0.77
C TYR A 52 4.00 2.43 -0.23
N TYR A 53 5.04 2.51 -1.08
CA TYR A 53 6.39 2.90 -0.64
C TYR A 53 6.49 4.38 -0.25
N SER A 54 5.75 5.27 -0.93
CA SER A 54 5.78 6.70 -0.60
C SER A 54 4.90 7.11 0.57
N ASN A 55 4.12 6.17 1.14
CA ASN A 55 3.31 6.45 2.34
C ASN A 55 4.22 6.60 3.58
N PRO A 56 4.25 7.77 4.23
CA PRO A 56 5.13 8.02 5.38
C PRO A 56 4.73 7.22 6.64
N LEU A 57 3.52 6.66 6.67
CA LEU A 57 3.05 5.83 7.79
C LEU A 57 3.28 4.33 7.55
N GLN A 58 3.92 3.94 6.45
CA GLN A 58 4.01 2.53 6.07
C GLN A 58 4.78 1.67 7.08
N THR A 59 5.68 2.22 7.89
CA THR A 59 6.40 1.43 8.89
C THR A 59 5.63 1.22 10.21
N LEU A 60 4.37 1.64 10.29
CA LEU A 60 3.51 1.32 11.43
C LEU A 60 3.17 -0.17 11.45
N THR A 61 3.11 -0.78 12.64
CA THR A 61 2.54 -2.13 12.78
C THR A 61 1.07 -2.13 12.38
N ASN A 62 0.50 -3.30 12.07
CA ASN A 62 -0.92 -3.41 11.75
C ASN A 62 -1.80 -2.81 12.86
N GLU A 63 -1.46 -3.05 14.13
CA GLU A 63 -2.20 -2.56 15.28
C GLU A 63 -2.19 -1.03 15.33
N LYS A 64 -1.02 -0.41 15.20
CA LYS A 64 -0.89 1.06 15.18
C LYS A 64 -1.59 1.70 13.99
N ALA A 65 -1.54 1.04 12.83
CA ALA A 65 -2.27 1.48 11.65
C ALA A 65 -3.79 1.45 11.88
N ALA A 66 -4.31 0.40 12.52
CA ALA A 66 -5.72 0.27 12.87
C ALA A 66 -6.18 1.35 13.86
N GLU A 67 -5.38 1.67 14.88
CA GLU A 67 -5.65 2.76 15.83
C GLU A 67 -5.80 4.13 15.15
N LEU A 68 -5.03 4.37 14.08
CA LEU A 68 -5.05 5.62 13.31
C LEU A 68 -6.04 5.61 12.14
N TYR A 69 -6.65 4.47 11.82
CA TYR A 69 -7.46 4.27 10.62
C TYR A 69 -8.50 5.37 10.43
N TRP A 70 -9.32 5.68 11.43
CA TRP A 70 -10.38 6.69 11.34
C TRP A 70 -9.89 8.15 11.45
N LYS A 71 -8.60 8.33 11.76
CA LYS A 71 -7.97 9.63 11.98
C LYS A 71 -7.16 10.06 10.77
N ASP A 72 -6.43 9.15 10.14
CA ASP A 72 -5.49 9.48 9.06
C ASP A 72 -5.69 8.59 7.82
N TRP A 73 -6.03 9.22 6.69
CA TRP A 73 -6.19 8.53 5.41
C TRP A 73 -4.96 7.73 4.99
N ARG A 74 -3.76 8.18 5.36
CA ARG A 74 -2.52 7.47 5.07
C ARG A 74 -2.47 6.14 5.81
N ALA A 75 -3.00 6.07 7.03
CA ALA A 75 -3.09 4.82 7.79
C ALA A 75 -4.12 3.86 7.15
N GLN A 76 -5.24 4.37 6.63
CA GLN A 76 -6.25 3.55 5.94
C GLN A 76 -5.70 2.85 4.70
N ARG A 77 -4.70 3.43 4.04
CA ARG A 77 -4.11 2.84 2.82
C ARG A 77 -3.06 1.76 3.09
N ILE A 78 -2.57 1.64 4.33
CA ILE A 78 -1.53 0.66 4.69
C ILE A 78 -1.93 -0.77 4.33
N PRO A 79 -3.13 -1.27 4.69
CA PRO A 79 -3.50 -2.67 4.45
C PRO A 79 -3.49 -3.07 2.97
N TYR A 80 -3.92 -2.18 2.08
CA TYR A 80 -4.01 -2.40 0.63
C TYR A 80 -2.65 -2.78 0.02
N GLY A 81 -1.65 -1.89 0.16
CA GLY A 81 -0.32 -2.14 -0.40
C GLY A 81 0.42 -3.23 0.36
N ARG A 82 0.27 -3.26 1.70
CA ARG A 82 0.95 -4.24 2.56
C ARG A 82 0.54 -5.66 2.19
N GLY A 83 -0.76 -5.92 2.09
CA GLY A 83 -1.26 -7.24 1.72
C GLY A 83 -1.00 -7.58 0.27
N LEU A 84 -1.14 -6.63 -0.66
CA LEU A 84 -0.83 -6.86 -2.07
C LEU A 84 0.59 -7.39 -2.27
N PHE A 85 1.59 -6.67 -1.76
CA PHE A 85 2.99 -7.05 -1.98
C PHE A 85 3.37 -8.30 -1.19
N TYR A 86 2.76 -8.52 -0.03
CA TYR A 86 2.92 -9.77 0.71
C TYR A 86 2.39 -10.97 -0.08
N LEU A 87 1.21 -10.85 -0.71
CA LEU A 87 0.63 -11.92 -1.52
C LEU A 87 1.42 -12.16 -2.82
N ILE A 88 1.95 -11.11 -3.46
CA ILE A 88 2.83 -11.24 -4.62
C ILE A 88 4.07 -12.07 -4.26
N ASP A 89 4.75 -11.69 -3.17
CA ASP A 89 5.98 -12.37 -2.75
C ASP A 89 5.71 -13.79 -2.24
N THR A 90 4.62 -13.99 -1.50
CA THR A 90 4.21 -15.32 -1.02
C THR A 90 3.86 -16.25 -2.18
N ASP A 91 3.13 -15.78 -3.20
CA ASP A 91 2.83 -16.56 -4.42
C ASP A 91 4.13 -16.98 -5.13
N HIS A 92 5.08 -16.05 -5.28
CA HIS A 92 6.40 -16.35 -5.87
C HIS A 92 7.12 -17.45 -5.09
N LYS A 93 7.22 -17.31 -3.77
CA LYS A 93 7.91 -18.28 -2.90
C LYS A 93 7.25 -19.66 -2.95
N ILE A 94 5.91 -19.73 -2.93
CA ILE A 94 5.18 -21.01 -3.04
C ILE A 94 5.44 -21.67 -4.39
N ARG A 95 5.36 -20.91 -5.49
CA ARG A 95 5.66 -21.43 -6.83
C ARG A 95 7.08 -21.97 -6.90
N LYS A 96 8.05 -21.24 -6.35
CA LYS A 96 9.46 -21.65 -6.33
C LYS A 96 9.69 -22.92 -5.51
N ALA A 97 9.11 -23.01 -4.31
CA ALA A 97 9.24 -24.16 -3.43
C ALA A 97 8.57 -25.44 -3.99
N SER A 98 7.56 -25.27 -4.85
CA SER A 98 6.76 -26.37 -5.40
C SER A 98 7.06 -26.71 -6.87
N ASP A 99 8.08 -26.10 -7.48
CA ASP A 99 8.35 -26.17 -8.93
C ASP A 99 7.14 -25.79 -9.79
N GLY A 100 6.38 -24.79 -9.33
CA GLY A 100 5.19 -24.25 -9.99
C GLY A 100 3.92 -25.08 -9.82
N ARG A 101 3.96 -26.20 -9.08
CA ARG A 101 2.78 -27.07 -8.85
C ARG A 101 1.74 -26.45 -7.92
N ARG A 102 2.16 -25.53 -7.06
CA ARG A 102 1.30 -24.81 -6.10
C ARG A 102 1.49 -23.31 -6.23
N SER A 103 0.51 -22.58 -5.74
CA SER A 103 0.43 -21.12 -5.78
C SER A 103 -0.42 -20.60 -4.63
N ILE A 104 -0.46 -19.28 -4.46
CA ILE A 104 -1.33 -18.64 -3.47
C ILE A 104 -2.81 -19.00 -3.67
N ASP A 105 -3.22 -19.26 -4.92
CA ASP A 105 -4.60 -19.63 -5.27
C ASP A 105 -5.03 -20.92 -4.57
N ASN A 106 -4.10 -21.85 -4.34
CA ASN A 106 -4.39 -23.09 -3.62
C ASN A 106 -4.78 -22.81 -2.16
N LEU A 107 -4.11 -21.87 -1.51
CA LEU A 107 -4.34 -21.52 -0.10
C LEU A 107 -5.64 -20.73 0.05
N VAL A 108 -5.90 -19.82 -0.88
CA VAL A 108 -7.13 -19.02 -0.87
C VAL A 108 -8.37 -19.88 -1.13
N LEU A 109 -8.28 -20.87 -2.02
CA LEU A 109 -9.35 -21.84 -2.26
C LEU A 109 -9.56 -22.76 -1.06
N GLU A 110 -8.50 -23.22 -0.41
CA GLU A 110 -8.59 -24.00 0.83
C GLU A 110 -9.28 -23.21 1.95
N LEU A 111 -8.93 -21.94 2.15
CA LEU A 111 -9.64 -21.07 3.11
C LEU A 111 -11.12 -20.93 2.76
N LEU A 112 -11.47 -20.75 1.48
CA LEU A 112 -12.86 -20.66 1.04
C LEU A 112 -13.64 -21.95 1.34
N ASP A 113 -13.03 -23.11 1.12
CA ASP A 113 -13.68 -24.39 1.39
C ASP A 113 -13.87 -24.62 2.89
N ARG A 114 -12.90 -24.24 3.73
CA ARG A 114 -13.06 -24.21 5.20
C ARG A 114 -14.23 -23.33 5.62
N GLN A 115 -14.34 -22.12 5.08
CA GLN A 115 -15.45 -21.21 5.37
C GLN A 115 -16.81 -21.80 4.99
N ARG A 116 -16.91 -22.41 3.81
CA ARG A 116 -18.14 -23.09 3.35
C ARG A 116 -18.52 -24.28 4.23
N ALA A 117 -17.52 -24.96 4.79
CA ALA A 117 -17.70 -26.05 5.74
C ALA A 117 -17.96 -25.59 7.18
N GLY A 118 -17.94 -24.28 7.46
CA GLY A 118 -18.10 -23.73 8.81
C GLY A 118 -16.91 -23.99 9.73
N GLN A 119 -15.72 -24.19 9.15
CA GLN A 119 -14.45 -24.39 9.86
C GLN A 119 -13.72 -23.06 10.07
N ASP A 120 -12.70 -23.09 10.95
CA ASP A 120 -11.84 -21.93 11.18
C ASP A 120 -11.05 -21.56 9.92
N ALA A 121 -11.02 -20.26 9.63
CA ALA A 121 -10.41 -19.70 8.42
C ALA A 121 -9.97 -18.24 8.69
N ALA A 122 -9.41 -17.97 9.86
CA ALA A 122 -8.93 -16.65 10.26
C ALA A 122 -7.46 -16.44 9.85
N ALA A 123 -6.86 -15.31 10.26
CA ALA A 123 -5.46 -15.02 9.99
C ALA A 123 -4.51 -16.10 10.52
N LYS A 124 -4.86 -16.76 11.62
CA LYS A 124 -4.11 -17.88 12.17
C LYS A 124 -4.03 -19.05 11.17
N GLU A 125 -5.17 -19.46 10.61
CA GLU A 125 -5.23 -20.56 9.66
C GLU A 125 -4.56 -20.20 8.33
N TRP A 126 -4.61 -18.93 7.92
CA TRP A 126 -3.78 -18.45 6.81
C TRP A 126 -2.29 -18.69 7.06
N VAL A 127 -1.78 -18.32 8.24
CA VAL A 127 -0.36 -18.49 8.58
C VAL A 127 0.00 -19.98 8.65
N GLU A 128 -0.87 -20.84 9.17
CA GLU A 128 -0.67 -22.29 9.15
C GLU A 128 -0.50 -22.81 7.72
N LEU A 129 -1.39 -22.43 6.81
CA LEU A 129 -1.31 -22.81 5.40
C LEU A 129 -0.02 -22.30 4.74
N VAL A 130 0.40 -21.08 5.02
CA VAL A 130 1.66 -20.53 4.50
C VAL A 130 2.87 -21.29 5.05
N VAL A 131 2.84 -21.67 6.33
CA VAL A 131 3.91 -22.46 6.96
C VAL A 131 3.98 -23.88 6.41
N ASP A 132 2.86 -24.48 6.04
CA ASP A 132 2.86 -25.79 5.39
C ASP A 132 3.56 -25.76 4.03
N GLU A 133 3.50 -24.64 3.31
CA GLU A 133 4.21 -24.46 2.03
C GLU A 133 5.68 -24.04 2.18
N LEU A 134 5.95 -23.10 3.10
CA LEU A 134 7.21 -22.34 3.15
C LEU A 134 8.02 -22.55 4.44
N GLY A 135 7.49 -23.32 5.39
CA GLY A 135 8.09 -23.52 6.71
C GLY A 135 8.21 -22.23 7.51
N GLU A 136 9.26 -22.15 8.32
CA GLU A 136 9.49 -21.04 9.24
C GLU A 136 9.70 -19.70 8.53
N THR A 137 10.24 -19.69 7.31
CA THR A 137 10.37 -18.46 6.50
C THR A 137 9.01 -17.82 6.24
N GLY A 138 7.98 -18.62 5.91
CA GLY A 138 6.63 -18.11 5.69
C GLY A 138 6.02 -17.45 6.93
N ARG A 139 6.31 -17.98 8.13
CA ARG A 139 5.92 -17.36 9.41
C ARG A 139 6.65 -16.04 9.62
N GLN A 140 7.97 -16.02 9.41
CA GLN A 140 8.79 -14.83 9.59
C GLN A 140 8.37 -13.69 8.65
N ASP A 141 8.06 -14.00 7.40
CA ASP A 141 7.58 -13.01 6.43
C ASP A 141 6.24 -12.40 6.87
N TYR A 142 5.31 -13.21 7.37
CA TYR A 142 4.05 -12.73 7.92
C TYR A 142 4.24 -11.82 9.13
N GLU A 143 5.08 -12.21 10.10
CA GLU A 143 5.34 -11.40 11.29
C GLU A 143 6.09 -10.11 10.95
N ALA A 144 7.03 -10.14 10.00
CA ALA A 144 7.72 -8.97 9.48
C ALA A 144 6.72 -7.99 8.84
N MET A 145 5.84 -8.48 7.98
CA MET A 145 4.78 -7.71 7.34
C MET A 145 3.86 -7.05 8.38
N ARG A 146 3.35 -7.84 9.34
CA ARG A 146 2.49 -7.36 10.42
C ARG A 146 3.20 -6.33 11.31
N GLY A 147 4.48 -6.56 11.58
CA GLY A 147 5.36 -5.68 12.35
C GLY A 147 5.73 -4.37 11.65
N GLY A 148 5.27 -4.15 10.41
CA GLY A 148 5.49 -2.91 9.67
C GLY A 148 6.86 -2.84 8.98
N GLN A 149 7.53 -3.98 8.79
CA GLN A 149 8.69 -4.01 7.91
C GLN A 149 8.25 -3.77 6.45
N TRP A 150 9.17 -3.24 5.64
CA TRP A 150 8.93 -3.07 4.22
C TRP A 150 8.75 -4.43 3.55
N VAL A 151 7.65 -4.61 2.84
CA VAL A 151 7.48 -5.77 1.97
C VAL A 151 8.10 -5.43 0.62
N LEU A 152 9.23 -6.08 0.32
CA LEU A 152 9.99 -5.92 -0.91
C LEU A 152 10.01 -7.27 -1.62
N PRO A 153 9.08 -7.52 -2.57
CA PRO A 153 9.04 -8.79 -3.28
C PRO A 153 10.39 -9.11 -3.96
N ASP A 154 10.65 -10.41 -4.11
CA ASP A 154 11.80 -10.92 -4.86
C ASP A 154 11.84 -10.36 -6.29
N LEU A 155 13.05 -10.22 -6.85
CA LEU A 155 13.26 -9.54 -8.14
C LEU A 155 12.58 -10.26 -9.33
N ASP A 156 12.40 -11.57 -9.20
CA ASP A 156 11.77 -12.48 -10.15
C ASP A 156 10.32 -12.85 -9.74
N CYS A 157 9.69 -12.09 -8.84
CA CYS A 157 8.38 -12.43 -8.25
C CYS A 157 7.23 -12.57 -9.25
N LEU A 158 7.33 -11.96 -10.43
CA LEU A 158 6.30 -11.99 -11.47
C LEU A 158 6.66 -12.88 -12.67
N GLY A 159 7.65 -13.75 -12.51
CA GLY A 159 8.11 -14.65 -13.55
C GLY A 159 8.89 -13.94 -14.67
N PRO A 160 9.27 -14.66 -15.73
CA PRO A 160 10.23 -14.18 -16.72
C PRO A 160 9.71 -13.05 -17.62
N GLN A 161 8.40 -12.76 -17.61
CA GLN A 161 7.79 -11.71 -18.43
C GLN A 161 8.06 -10.30 -17.88
N PHE A 162 8.23 -10.19 -16.56
CA PHE A 162 8.39 -8.91 -15.87
C PHE A 162 9.60 -8.96 -14.96
N MET A 163 10.36 -7.87 -14.94
CA MET A 163 11.51 -7.73 -14.06
C MET A 163 11.22 -6.65 -13.03
N ALA A 164 11.26 -7.02 -11.75
CA ALA A 164 11.32 -6.03 -10.69
C ALA A 164 12.74 -5.41 -10.66
N HIS A 165 12.85 -4.18 -10.18
CA HIS A 165 14.11 -3.53 -9.92
C HIS A 165 14.02 -2.68 -8.65
N GLU A 166 15.17 -2.44 -8.04
CA GLU A 166 15.30 -1.52 -6.92
C GLU A 166 15.05 -0.09 -7.38
N ALA A 167 14.32 0.65 -6.55
CA ALA A 167 14.07 2.07 -6.75
C ALA A 167 14.13 2.80 -5.41
N ASP A 168 14.69 4.00 -5.43
CA ASP A 168 14.55 4.94 -4.32
C ASP A 168 13.25 5.73 -4.49
N ILE A 169 12.29 5.46 -3.63
CA ILE A 169 10.97 6.11 -3.67
C ILE A 169 10.96 7.27 -2.68
N ARG A 170 10.53 8.44 -3.14
CA ARG A 170 10.36 9.62 -2.30
C ARG A 170 9.06 9.52 -1.52
N GLN A 171 9.12 9.58 -0.19
CA GLN A 171 7.92 9.68 0.63
C GLN A 171 7.25 11.04 0.51
N LEU A 172 5.94 11.05 0.72
CA LEU A 172 5.15 12.27 0.79
C LEU A 172 5.45 13.03 2.10
N ASN A 173 5.80 14.30 1.99
CA ASN A 173 5.85 15.22 3.11
C ASN A 173 5.28 16.58 2.70
N VAL A 174 4.05 16.86 3.12
CA VAL A 174 3.38 18.15 2.83
C VAL A 174 3.94 19.31 3.66
N ALA A 175 4.81 19.05 4.64
CA ALA A 175 5.46 20.02 5.51
C ALA A 175 4.51 20.88 6.37
N PHE A 176 3.33 20.33 6.69
CA PHE A 176 2.40 20.77 7.73
C PHE A 176 1.60 19.55 8.22
N ASP A 177 0.75 19.70 9.25
CA ASP A 177 -0.09 18.60 9.75
C ASP A 177 -1.05 18.09 8.68
N TYR A 178 -0.97 16.81 8.33
CA TYR A 178 -1.83 16.21 7.31
C TYR A 178 -3.33 16.30 7.65
N GLN A 179 -3.68 16.45 8.92
CA GLN A 179 -5.07 16.69 9.35
C GLN A 179 -5.63 18.03 8.86
N SER A 180 -4.77 18.99 8.51
CA SER A 180 -5.18 20.28 7.95
C SER A 180 -6.03 20.15 6.68
N PHE A 181 -5.86 19.09 5.90
CA PHE A 181 -6.77 18.86 4.76
C PHE A 181 -8.20 18.51 5.17
N ARG A 182 -8.37 17.90 6.34
CA ARG A 182 -9.69 17.54 6.88
C ARG A 182 -10.30 18.70 7.67
N THR A 183 -9.50 19.39 8.49
CA THR A 183 -9.96 20.56 9.26
C THR A 183 -10.07 21.82 8.40
N GLN A 184 -9.48 21.80 7.21
CA GLN A 184 -9.35 22.92 6.27
C GLN A 184 -8.56 24.11 6.81
N THR A 185 -7.87 23.96 7.94
CA THR A 185 -7.01 24.99 8.53
C THR A 185 -5.61 24.45 8.67
N ILE A 186 -4.65 25.12 8.04
CA ILE A 186 -3.23 24.79 8.12
C ILE A 186 -2.75 24.93 9.57
N ALA A 187 -2.09 23.88 10.05
CA ALA A 187 -1.46 23.85 11.36
C ALA A 187 -0.14 23.07 11.29
N GLY A 188 0.79 23.38 12.18
CA GLY A 188 2.06 22.67 12.30
C GLY A 188 2.96 22.81 11.08
N VAL A 189 2.97 23.98 10.42
CA VAL A 189 3.90 24.26 9.33
C VAL A 189 5.34 24.07 9.81
N VAL A 190 6.10 23.25 9.09
CA VAL A 190 7.50 22.97 9.40
C VAL A 190 8.36 24.15 8.97
N GLN A 191 8.92 24.88 9.94
CA GLN A 191 9.81 26.02 9.68
C GLN A 191 11.01 25.60 8.81
N GLY A 192 11.27 26.36 7.75
CA GLY A 192 12.28 26.07 6.73
C GLY A 192 11.93 24.94 5.76
N GLY A 193 10.78 24.28 5.94
CA GLY A 193 10.26 23.24 5.07
C GLY A 193 9.74 23.77 3.73
N HIS A 194 9.34 22.87 2.83
CA HIS A 194 8.89 23.25 1.49
C HIS A 194 7.62 24.11 1.51
N ALA A 195 6.66 23.82 2.38
CA ALA A 195 5.46 24.63 2.56
C ALA A 195 5.77 26.04 3.10
N ASP A 196 6.61 26.12 4.14
CA ASP A 196 7.05 27.40 4.73
C ASP A 196 7.77 28.30 3.71
N LYS A 197 8.66 27.71 2.90
CA LYS A 197 9.36 28.39 1.81
C LYS A 197 8.43 28.84 0.69
N ALA A 198 7.36 28.09 0.43
CA ALA A 198 6.31 28.47 -0.51
C ALA A 198 5.35 29.53 0.04
N GLY A 199 5.51 29.93 1.31
CA GLY A 199 4.72 30.98 1.94
C GLY A 199 3.47 30.49 2.67
N VAL A 200 3.32 29.19 2.88
CA VAL A 200 2.24 28.60 3.71
C VAL A 200 2.49 28.96 5.18
N ARG A 201 1.41 29.29 5.91
CA ARG A 201 1.47 29.68 7.33
C ARG A 201 0.37 28.99 8.13
N ASP A 202 0.65 28.78 9.42
CA ASP A 202 -0.37 28.33 10.37
C ASP A 202 -1.56 29.32 10.40
N GLY A 203 -2.77 28.77 10.40
CA GLY A 203 -4.02 29.54 10.35
C GLY A 203 -4.53 29.83 8.94
N ASP A 204 -3.75 29.59 7.88
CA ASP A 204 -4.25 29.66 6.51
C ASP A 204 -5.40 28.66 6.30
N VAL A 205 -6.48 29.09 5.64
CA VAL A 205 -7.63 28.21 5.35
C VAL A 205 -7.48 27.62 3.94
N ILE A 206 -7.54 26.30 3.82
CA ILE A 206 -7.47 25.60 2.54
C ILE A 206 -8.82 25.73 1.82
N VAL A 207 -8.86 26.59 0.80
CA VAL A 207 -10.04 26.76 -0.08
C VAL A 207 -10.06 25.68 -1.16
N LYS A 208 -8.88 25.36 -1.70
CA LYS A 208 -8.71 24.32 -2.73
C LYS A 208 -7.39 23.60 -2.49
N GLY A 209 -7.40 22.28 -2.67
CA GLY A 209 -6.21 21.44 -2.59
C GLY A 209 -6.48 20.06 -3.19
N PRO A 210 -5.46 19.20 -3.26
CA PRO A 210 -5.66 17.81 -3.67
C PRO A 210 -6.53 17.07 -2.66
N ALA A 211 -7.23 16.05 -3.15
CA ALA A 211 -7.98 15.16 -2.28
C ALA A 211 -6.99 14.34 -1.42
N PRO A 212 -7.09 14.33 -0.08
CA PRO A 212 -6.07 13.71 0.78
C PRO A 212 -5.92 12.20 0.57
N HIS A 213 -6.98 11.53 0.13
CA HIS A 213 -6.98 10.10 -0.15
C HIS A 213 -6.27 9.73 -1.46
N THR A 214 -5.97 10.71 -2.33
CA THR A 214 -5.21 10.51 -3.59
C THR A 214 -3.71 10.74 -3.41
N LEU A 215 -3.28 11.15 -2.21
CA LEU A 215 -1.89 11.43 -1.87
C LEU A 215 -1.34 10.33 -0.95
N PRO A 216 -0.26 9.64 -1.32
CA PRO A 216 0.34 9.53 -2.64
C PRO A 216 -0.23 8.30 -3.38
N GLN A 217 -0.89 8.47 -4.53
CA GLN A 217 -1.17 7.33 -5.42
C GLN A 217 -0.19 7.21 -6.57
N GLU A 218 0.54 8.27 -6.87
CA GLU A 218 1.57 8.35 -7.91
C GLU A 218 2.74 9.18 -7.35
N PRO A 219 3.92 9.19 -7.99
CA PRO A 219 5.01 10.09 -7.61
C PRO A 219 4.52 11.54 -7.61
N VAL A 220 4.28 12.08 -6.41
CA VAL A 220 3.78 13.44 -6.26
C VAL A 220 4.93 14.40 -6.48
N LYS A 221 5.00 14.97 -7.69
CA LYS A 221 6.02 15.97 -8.04
C LYS A 221 5.75 17.31 -7.38
N GLN A 222 4.49 17.71 -7.31
CA GLN A 222 4.07 18.97 -6.73
C GLN A 222 2.68 18.87 -6.09
N ILE A 223 2.44 19.72 -5.11
CA ILE A 223 1.11 20.01 -4.55
C ILE A 223 0.79 21.48 -4.79
N SER A 224 -0.46 21.75 -5.18
CA SER A 224 -1.00 23.09 -5.36
C SER A 224 -2.14 23.33 -4.36
N LEU A 225 -2.10 24.46 -3.67
CA LEU A 225 -3.13 24.89 -2.72
C LEU A 225 -3.58 26.31 -3.06
N THR A 226 -4.88 26.54 -2.94
CA THR A 226 -5.45 27.88 -2.84
C THR A 226 -5.82 28.10 -1.38
N LEU A 227 -5.21 29.10 -0.76
CA LEU A 227 -5.30 29.41 0.66
C LEU A 227 -5.98 30.76 0.87
N GLN A 228 -6.69 30.90 1.98
CA GLN A 228 -7.24 32.18 2.44
C GLN A 228 -6.49 32.61 3.71
N ARG A 229 -5.89 33.81 3.67
CA ARG A 229 -5.23 34.46 4.81
C ARG A 229 -5.88 35.81 5.07
N GLY A 230 -6.76 35.88 6.07
CA GLY A 230 -7.58 37.07 6.29
C GLY A 230 -8.47 37.35 5.07
N SER A 231 -8.31 38.50 4.42
CA SER A 231 -9.02 38.85 3.18
C SER A 231 -8.28 38.47 1.89
N GLU A 232 -7.03 38.00 1.99
CA GLU A 232 -6.20 37.66 0.83
C GLU A 232 -6.36 36.19 0.42
N THR A 233 -6.44 35.94 -0.89
CA THR A 233 -6.35 34.60 -1.48
C THR A 233 -4.94 34.40 -2.03
N ILE A 234 -4.30 33.29 -1.65
CA ILE A 234 -2.90 32.97 -1.97
C ILE A 234 -2.86 31.62 -2.68
N ASP A 235 -2.33 31.59 -3.89
CA ASP A 235 -2.04 30.33 -4.59
C ASP A 235 -0.58 29.95 -4.38
N VAL A 236 -0.34 28.73 -3.89
CA VAL A 236 1.00 28.17 -3.69
C VAL A 236 1.13 26.85 -4.43
N THR A 237 2.31 26.60 -4.98
CA THR A 237 2.68 25.30 -5.55
C THR A 237 4.10 24.97 -5.13
N TYR A 238 4.31 23.76 -4.60
CA TYR A 238 5.62 23.32 -4.13
C TYR A 238 5.76 21.80 -4.18
N GLU A 239 6.99 21.31 -4.07
CA GLU A 239 7.30 19.87 -4.07
C GLU A 239 7.14 19.30 -2.64
N PRO A 240 6.26 18.30 -2.40
CA PRO A 240 6.04 17.75 -1.06
C PRO A 240 7.03 16.62 -0.75
N LEU A 241 8.32 16.92 -0.77
CA LEU A 241 9.41 15.93 -0.71
C LEU A 241 9.72 15.48 0.73
N GLY A 242 9.62 14.18 0.98
CA GLY A 242 10.07 13.50 2.21
C GLY A 242 11.41 12.76 2.05
N ALA A 243 11.62 11.74 2.88
CA ALA A 243 12.79 10.86 2.80
C ALA A 243 12.78 10.02 1.51
N LEU A 244 13.96 9.59 1.05
CA LEU A 244 14.07 8.47 0.12
C LEU A 244 14.01 7.17 0.92
N VAL A 245 13.21 6.22 0.43
CA VAL A 245 13.07 4.89 1.01
C VAL A 245 13.24 3.83 -0.08
N PRO A 246 13.71 2.63 0.27
CA PRO A 246 13.78 1.54 -0.69
C PRO A 246 12.37 1.13 -1.16
N GLY A 247 12.26 0.76 -2.44
CA GLY A 247 11.05 0.21 -3.02
C GLY A 247 11.35 -0.72 -4.19
N ARG A 248 10.29 -1.37 -4.68
CA ARG A 248 10.30 -2.19 -5.90
C ARG A 248 9.41 -1.55 -6.95
N LEU A 249 9.89 -1.53 -8.19
CA LEU A 249 9.12 -1.19 -9.38
C LEU A 249 9.33 -2.27 -10.45
N TRP A 250 8.42 -2.36 -11.40
CA TRP A 250 8.41 -3.41 -12.42
C TRP A 250 8.45 -2.82 -13.83
N LYS A 251 9.06 -3.57 -14.74
CA LYS A 251 9.08 -3.29 -16.18
C LYS A 251 9.04 -4.60 -16.97
N LYS A 252 8.74 -4.54 -18.27
CA LYS A 252 8.85 -5.70 -19.16
C LYS A 252 10.28 -6.23 -19.18
N ALA A 253 10.41 -7.56 -19.22
CA ALA A 253 11.67 -8.22 -19.49
C ALA A 253 11.87 -8.24 -21.02
N HIS A 254 12.50 -7.17 -21.53
CA HIS A 254 12.83 -6.91 -22.94
C HIS A 254 11.74 -6.28 -23.80
#